data_AF-A0A2V9BR74-F1
#
_entry.id   AF-A0A2V9BR74-F1
#
_cell.length_a   1.000
_cell.length_b   1.000
_cell.length_c   1.000
_cell.angle_alpha   90.00
_cell.angle_beta   90.00
_cell.angle_gamma   90.00
#
_symmetry.space_group_name_H-M   'P 1'
#
loop_
_entity.id
_entity.type
_entity.pdbx_description
1 polymer ?
#
loop_
_entity_poly.entity_id
_entity_poly.type
_entity_poly.pdbx_seq_one_letter_code
_entity_poly.pdbx_strand_id
1 'polypeptide(L)'
;FALALRAALRQAPKVILVGEMRDRETIEIALEASETGHLVMSTLHTIDASKTIERIVGVFPLSDQQAIRTRLGKSFRFIVSQRLLPKKTGGRIAAVEILKSTMRTREYVEKGEGEGKTLLDAMRDGVTEGMQHFDGEIERLIRSGIVEFDTGMSYSTNAGNLRLEMADFLDERRNDAPSSNSSGTEIEIER
;
A
#
# COMPACT_ATOMS: atom_id res chain seq x y z
N PHE A 1 5.73 -23.57 -10.97
CA PHE A 1 6.83 -22.73 -10.45
C PHE A 1 7.72 -23.48 -9.45
N ALA A 2 7.17 -24.21 -8.48
CA ALA A 2 7.92 -24.97 -7.48
C ALA A 2 9.10 -25.81 -8.01
N LEU A 3 8.92 -26.58 -9.09
CA LEU A 3 10.01 -27.39 -9.68
C LEU A 3 11.21 -26.54 -10.12
N ALA A 4 10.95 -25.45 -10.85
CA ALA A 4 11.99 -24.53 -11.32
C ALA A 4 12.69 -23.84 -10.14
N LEU A 5 11.93 -23.47 -9.10
CA LEU A 5 12.47 -22.84 -7.90
C LEU A 5 13.39 -23.78 -7.11
N ARG A 6 13.00 -25.05 -6.93
CA ARG A 6 13.89 -26.07 -6.32
C ARG A 6 15.15 -26.34 -7.14
N ALA A 7 15.03 -26.32 -8.47
CA ALA A 7 16.18 -26.46 -9.34
C ALA A 7 17.14 -25.26 -9.22
N ALA A 8 16.59 -24.05 -9.17
CA ALA A 8 17.36 -22.81 -9.00
C ALA A 8 18.16 -22.81 -7.69
N LEU A 9 17.62 -23.31 -6.58
CA LEU A 9 18.34 -23.42 -5.30
C LEU A 9 19.62 -24.28 -5.39
N ARG A 10 19.69 -25.22 -6.34
CA ARG A 10 20.90 -26.03 -6.58
C ARG A 10 21.95 -25.34 -7.45
N GLN A 11 21.66 -24.16 -7.97
CA GLN A 11 22.58 -23.36 -8.79
C GLN A 11 23.40 -22.36 -7.96
N ALA A 12 23.42 -22.50 -6.63
CA ALA A 12 24.05 -21.57 -5.70
C ALA A 12 23.69 -20.08 -5.95
N PRO A 13 22.40 -19.73 -6.13
CA PRO A 13 22.01 -18.37 -6.43
C PRO A 13 22.25 -17.44 -5.24
N LYS A 14 22.36 -16.14 -5.50
CA LYS A 14 22.35 -15.10 -4.45
C LYS A 14 21.01 -14.37 -4.39
N VAL A 15 20.37 -14.23 -5.55
CA VAL A 15 19.08 -13.57 -5.72
C VAL A 15 18.18 -14.50 -6.51
N ILE A 16 16.93 -14.60 -6.10
CA ILE A 16 15.91 -15.44 -6.71
C ILE A 16 14.68 -14.58 -6.99
N LEU A 17 14.28 -14.47 -8.25
CA LEU A 17 13.01 -13.87 -8.64
C LEU A 17 12.00 -14.99 -8.88
N VAL A 18 11.04 -15.11 -7.97
CA VAL A 18 9.83 -15.93 -8.15
C VAL A 18 8.78 -15.04 -8.80
N GLY A 19 8.22 -15.41 -9.95
CA GLY A 19 7.26 -14.55 -10.65
C GLY A 19 6.07 -14.19 -9.76
N GLU A 20 5.17 -15.14 -9.53
CA GLU A 20 3.98 -14.96 -8.70
C GLU A 20 3.81 -16.14 -7.72
N MET A 21 3.51 -15.84 -6.47
CA MET A 21 3.30 -16.81 -5.39
C MET A 21 1.81 -17.16 -5.24
N ARG A 22 1.29 -18.02 -6.13
CA ARG A 22 -0.14 -18.39 -6.15
C ARG A 22 -0.52 -19.48 -5.17
N ASP A 23 0.37 -20.46 -5.00
CA ASP A 23 0.11 -21.70 -4.28
C ASP A 23 1.02 -21.83 -3.05
N ARG A 24 0.56 -22.67 -2.11
CA ARG A 24 1.25 -22.96 -0.85
C ARG A 24 2.67 -23.48 -1.08
N GLU A 25 2.85 -24.35 -2.08
CA GLU A 25 4.15 -24.97 -2.37
C GLU A 25 5.20 -23.93 -2.80
N THR A 26 4.82 -22.99 -3.66
CA THR A 26 5.72 -21.93 -4.13
C THR A 26 6.06 -20.95 -3.00
N ILE A 27 5.08 -20.59 -2.16
CA ILE A 27 5.30 -19.74 -0.98
C ILE A 27 6.24 -20.40 0.03
N GLU A 28 6.04 -21.69 0.30
CA GLU A 28 6.86 -22.47 1.23
C GLU A 28 8.34 -22.47 0.82
N ILE A 29 8.61 -22.77 -0.46
CA ILE A 29 9.99 -22.78 -0.97
C ILE A 29 10.60 -21.37 -0.98
N ALA A 30 9.81 -20.33 -1.27
CA ALA A 30 10.27 -18.94 -1.21
C ALA A 30 10.65 -18.51 0.22
N LEU A 31 9.87 -18.92 1.23
CA LEU A 31 10.19 -18.69 2.64
C LEU A 31 11.46 -19.44 3.05
N GLU A 32 11.58 -20.73 2.72
CA GLU A 32 12.77 -21.54 3.00
C GLU A 32 14.04 -20.93 2.37
N ALA A 33 13.96 -20.49 1.12
CA ALA A 33 15.04 -19.81 0.44
C ALA A 33 15.43 -18.49 1.14
N SER A 34 14.45 -17.72 1.59
CA SER A 34 14.67 -16.45 2.31
C SER A 34 15.30 -16.68 3.69
N GLU A 35 14.91 -17.74 4.39
CA GLU A 35 15.45 -18.12 5.70
C GLU A 35 16.89 -18.61 5.63
N THR A 36 17.28 -19.21 4.50
CA THR A 36 18.65 -19.69 4.23
C THR A 36 19.59 -18.62 3.66
N GLY A 37 19.16 -17.35 3.65
CA GLY A 37 20.00 -16.20 3.33
C GLY A 37 19.99 -15.75 1.86
N HIS A 38 19.09 -16.29 1.04
CA HIS A 38 18.89 -15.81 -0.33
C HIS A 38 18.04 -14.52 -0.32
N LEU A 39 18.34 -13.59 -1.22
CA LEU A 39 17.41 -12.50 -1.52
C LEU A 39 16.31 -13.04 -2.44
N VAL A 40 15.09 -13.17 -1.92
CA VAL A 40 13.94 -13.60 -2.71
C VAL A 40 13.05 -12.42 -3.03
N MET A 41 12.72 -12.26 -4.31
CA MET A 41 11.75 -11.29 -4.81
C MET A 41 10.57 -12.03 -5.39
N SER A 42 9.35 -11.56 -5.12
CA SER A 42 8.14 -12.12 -5.71
C SER A 42 7.01 -11.10 -5.81
N THR A 43 6.00 -11.42 -6.61
CA THR A 43 4.78 -10.61 -6.73
C THR A 43 3.54 -11.35 -6.21
N LEU A 44 2.56 -10.58 -5.74
CA LEU A 44 1.19 -11.00 -5.43
C LEU A 44 0.22 -9.93 -5.94
N HIS A 45 -1.03 -10.32 -6.19
CA HIS A 45 -2.11 -9.42 -6.62
C HIS A 45 -2.95 -8.91 -5.43
N THR A 46 -2.29 -8.40 -4.40
CA THR A 46 -2.91 -7.84 -3.20
C THR A 46 -2.93 -6.31 -3.27
N ILE A 47 -3.89 -5.70 -2.56
CA ILE A 47 -4.19 -4.26 -2.69
C ILE A 47 -3.32 -3.36 -1.78
N ASP A 48 -2.69 -3.95 -0.76
CA ASP A 48 -1.81 -3.30 0.21
C ASP A 48 -0.93 -4.34 0.95
N ALA A 49 -0.07 -3.85 1.83
CA ALA A 49 0.91 -4.64 2.56
C ALA A 49 0.26 -5.56 3.61
N SER A 50 -0.79 -5.12 4.29
CA SER A 50 -1.53 -5.95 5.26
C SER A 50 -2.18 -7.14 4.54
N LYS A 51 -2.91 -6.87 3.44
CA LYS A 51 -3.54 -7.90 2.60
C LYS A 51 -2.53 -8.83 1.96
N THR A 52 -1.31 -8.37 1.69
CA THR A 52 -0.21 -9.23 1.25
C THR A 52 0.13 -10.29 2.30
N ILE A 53 0.27 -9.89 3.57
CA ILE A 53 0.54 -10.81 4.67
C ILE A 53 -0.64 -11.76 4.90
N GLU A 54 -1.87 -11.24 4.95
CA GLU A 54 -3.07 -12.07 5.09
C GLU A 54 -3.18 -13.11 3.98
N ARG A 55 -2.86 -12.75 2.73
CA ARG A 55 -2.89 -13.66 1.59
C ARG A 55 -1.83 -14.75 1.70
N ILE A 56 -0.59 -14.41 2.08
CA ILE A 56 0.51 -15.37 2.26
C ILE A 56 0.17 -16.35 3.38
N VAL A 57 -0.36 -15.88 4.50
CA VAL A 57 -0.73 -16.73 5.64
C VAL A 57 -1.97 -17.57 5.33
N GLY A 58 -2.96 -16.98 4.66
CA GLY A 58 -4.28 -17.58 4.42
C GLY A 58 -4.29 -18.75 3.43
N VAL A 59 -3.21 -19.02 2.70
CA VAL A 59 -3.10 -20.25 1.89
C VAL A 59 -2.76 -21.49 2.72
N PHE A 60 -2.37 -21.32 3.98
CA PHE A 60 -2.01 -22.41 4.89
C PHE A 60 -3.20 -22.80 5.80
N PRO A 61 -3.28 -24.08 6.22
CA PRO A 61 -4.25 -24.53 7.22
C PRO A 61 -4.15 -23.71 8.50
N LEU A 62 -5.28 -23.52 9.20
CA LEU A 62 -5.34 -22.70 10.43
C LEU A 62 -4.33 -23.11 11.50
N SER A 63 -4.02 -24.41 11.62
CA SER A 63 -3.01 -24.94 12.55
C SER A 63 -1.60 -24.40 12.28
N ASP A 64 -1.29 -24.07 11.04
CA ASP A 64 0.05 -23.74 10.59
C ASP A 64 0.24 -22.22 10.47
N GLN A 65 -0.85 -21.45 10.43
CA GLN A 65 -0.81 -20.01 10.16
C GLN A 65 0.07 -19.23 11.14
N GLN A 66 0.06 -19.59 12.43
CA GLN A 66 0.91 -18.92 13.42
C GLN A 66 2.41 -19.17 13.14
N ALA A 67 2.77 -20.41 12.76
CA ALA A 67 4.14 -20.73 12.40
C ALA A 67 4.57 -19.96 11.14
N ILE A 68 3.70 -19.86 10.14
CA ILE A 68 3.95 -19.08 8.91
C ILE A 68 4.09 -17.59 9.21
N ARG A 69 3.28 -17.02 10.12
CA ARG A 69 3.43 -15.64 10.57
C ARG A 69 4.80 -15.39 11.21
N THR A 70 5.24 -16.26 12.12
CA THR A 70 6.56 -16.15 12.74
C THR A 70 7.68 -16.25 11.71
N ARG A 71 7.60 -17.19 10.75
CA ARG A 71 8.58 -17.35 9.66
C ARG A 71 8.63 -16.13 8.74
N LEU A 72 7.47 -15.66 8.30
CA LEU A 72 7.36 -14.47 7.46
C LEU A 72 7.92 -13.24 8.19
N GLY A 73 7.51 -13.01 9.44
CA GLY A 73 8.01 -11.91 10.28
C GLY A 73 9.53 -11.88 10.40
N LYS A 74 10.20 -13.04 10.48
CA LYS A 74 11.67 -13.12 10.57
C LYS A 74 12.37 -12.91 9.22
N SER A 75 11.74 -13.28 8.12
CA SER A 75 12.37 -13.33 6.80
C SER A 75 12.11 -12.10 5.94
N PHE A 76 10.90 -11.51 6.00
CA PHE A 76 10.54 -10.40 5.13
C PHE A 76 11.40 -9.15 5.38
N ARG A 77 11.66 -8.39 4.31
CA ARG A 77 12.44 -7.15 4.35
C ARG A 77 11.61 -5.94 3.97
N PHE A 78 10.89 -6.06 2.85
CA PHE A 78 9.98 -5.05 2.35
C PHE A 78 8.75 -5.71 1.76
N ILE A 79 7.62 -5.03 1.88
CA ILE A 79 6.45 -5.26 1.04
C ILE A 79 6.15 -3.92 0.35
N VAL A 80 6.08 -3.95 -0.98
CA VAL A 80 5.86 -2.76 -1.80
C VAL A 80 4.58 -2.97 -2.60
N SER A 81 3.56 -2.16 -2.29
CA SER A 81 2.26 -2.21 -2.94
C SER A 81 2.15 -1.01 -3.89
N GLN A 82 1.57 -1.20 -5.08
CA GLN A 82 1.52 -0.14 -6.10
C GLN A 82 0.10 0.05 -6.63
N ARG A 83 -0.31 1.31 -6.78
CA ARG A 83 -1.55 1.72 -7.47
C ARG A 83 -1.19 2.71 -8.55
N LEU A 84 -1.63 2.46 -9.79
CA LEU A 84 -1.40 3.39 -10.89
C LEU A 84 -2.60 4.33 -11.02
N LEU A 85 -2.42 5.62 -10.73
CA LEU A 85 -3.45 6.64 -10.82
C LEU A 85 -3.32 7.40 -12.16
N PRO A 86 -4.44 7.77 -12.81
CA PRO A 86 -4.41 8.72 -13.91
C PRO A 86 -3.84 10.07 -13.48
N LYS A 87 -2.96 10.66 -14.29
CA LYS A 87 -2.48 12.04 -14.08
C LYS A 87 -3.44 13.05 -14.72
N LYS A 88 -3.48 14.27 -14.20
CA LYS A 88 -4.22 15.40 -14.81
C LYS A 88 -3.81 15.65 -16.26
N THR A 89 -2.52 15.58 -16.54
CA THR A 89 -1.93 15.91 -17.85
C THR A 89 -1.87 14.73 -18.82
N GLY A 90 -2.55 13.61 -18.49
CA GLY A 90 -2.47 12.37 -19.24
C GLY A 90 -1.35 11.43 -18.79
N GLY A 91 -1.48 10.15 -19.13
CA GLY A 91 -0.65 9.07 -18.60
C GLY A 91 -1.02 8.66 -17.18
N ARG A 92 -0.14 7.90 -16.51
CA ARG A 92 -0.35 7.40 -15.15
C ARG A 92 0.86 7.67 -14.26
N ILE A 93 0.63 7.69 -12.96
CA ILE A 93 1.65 7.77 -11.92
C ILE A 93 1.41 6.69 -10.86
N ALA A 94 2.47 6.11 -10.32
CA ALA A 94 2.35 5.16 -9.23
C ALA A 94 2.24 5.90 -7.89
N ALA A 95 1.18 5.63 -7.14
CA ALA A 95 1.20 5.74 -5.68
C ALA A 95 1.78 4.43 -5.13
N VAL A 96 2.74 4.54 -4.22
CA VAL A 96 3.49 3.39 -3.69
C VAL A 96 3.36 3.36 -2.19
N GLU A 97 2.96 2.22 -1.66
CA GLU A 97 3.03 1.93 -0.24
C GLU A 97 4.25 1.04 0.03
N ILE A 98 5.00 1.36 1.07
CA ILE A 98 6.24 0.67 1.43
C ILE A 98 6.19 0.32 2.91
N LEU A 99 5.99 -0.97 3.18
CA LEU A 99 6.16 -1.54 4.51
C LEU A 99 7.58 -2.08 4.66
N LYS A 100 8.29 -1.63 5.69
CA LYS A 100 9.65 -2.08 6.01
C LYS A 100 9.64 -3.00 7.22
N SER A 101 10.55 -3.97 7.22
CA SER A 101 10.78 -4.89 8.34
C SER A 101 11.54 -4.19 9.49
N THR A 102 10.81 -3.83 10.54
CA THR A 102 11.31 -3.27 11.80
C THR A 102 10.87 -4.15 12.96
N MET A 103 11.40 -3.93 14.18
CA MET A 103 10.97 -4.70 15.35
C MET A 103 9.45 -4.65 15.55
N ARG A 104 8.85 -3.46 15.36
CA ARG A 104 7.40 -3.23 15.47
C ARG A 104 6.61 -3.96 14.40
N THR A 105 6.97 -3.81 13.12
CA THR A 105 6.20 -4.45 12.04
C THR A 105 6.31 -5.97 12.09
N ARG A 106 7.47 -6.51 12.48
CA ARG A 106 7.63 -7.97 12.70
C ARG A 106 6.71 -8.49 13.79
N GLU A 107 6.59 -7.77 14.90
CA GLU A 107 5.65 -8.13 15.97
C GLU A 107 4.21 -8.15 15.47
N TYR A 108 3.82 -7.17 14.66
CA TYR A 108 2.46 -7.09 14.10
C TYR A 108 2.20 -8.21 13.08
N VAL A 109 3.19 -8.58 12.26
CA VAL A 109 3.07 -9.75 11.38
C VAL A 109 2.88 -11.03 12.19
N GLU A 110 3.69 -11.21 13.22
CA GLU A 110 3.72 -12.41 14.07
C GLU A 110 2.43 -12.58 14.88
N LYS A 111 1.99 -11.53 15.57
CA LYS A 111 0.82 -11.57 16.46
C LYS A 111 -0.51 -11.34 15.73
N GLY A 112 -0.46 -10.77 14.53
CA GLY A 112 -1.62 -10.22 13.84
C GLY A 112 -1.88 -8.76 14.24
N GLU A 113 -2.60 -8.05 13.38
CA GLU A 113 -3.00 -6.67 13.63
C GLU A 113 -4.11 -6.60 14.69
N GLY A 114 -4.09 -5.52 15.48
CA GLY A 114 -5.11 -5.23 16.48
C GLY A 114 -5.38 -3.74 16.60
N GLU A 115 -6.27 -3.35 17.52
CA GLU A 115 -6.62 -1.95 17.74
C GLU A 115 -5.38 -1.10 18.08
N GLY A 116 -5.15 -0.04 17.30
CA GLY A 116 -3.98 0.85 17.42
C GLY A 116 -2.63 0.18 17.17
N LYS A 117 -2.62 -1.04 16.64
CA LYS A 117 -1.42 -1.84 16.36
C LYS A 117 -1.54 -2.47 14.98
N THR A 118 -1.78 -1.61 13.99
CA THR A 118 -1.83 -2.03 12.59
C THR A 118 -0.50 -1.72 11.89
N LEU A 119 -0.24 -2.41 10.80
CA LEU A 119 0.87 -2.13 9.89
C LEU A 119 0.70 -0.75 9.24
N LEU A 120 -0.54 -0.29 9.05
CA LEU A 120 -0.82 1.07 8.61
C LEU A 120 -0.32 2.10 9.64
N ASP A 121 -0.64 1.91 10.92
CA ASP A 121 -0.14 2.77 12.01
C ASP A 121 1.39 2.77 12.05
N ALA A 122 2.02 1.59 11.91
CA ALA A 122 3.47 1.48 11.85
C ALA A 122 4.08 2.23 10.65
N MET A 123 3.43 2.20 9.48
CA MET A 123 3.90 2.94 8.30
C MET A 123 3.73 4.45 8.46
N ARG A 124 2.65 4.91 9.10
CA ARG A 124 2.42 6.32 9.43
C ARG A 124 3.50 6.88 10.34
N ASP A 125 3.88 6.13 11.38
CA ASP A 125 4.99 6.50 12.27
C ASP A 125 6.37 6.32 11.62
N GLY A 126 6.44 5.50 10.57
CA GLY A 126 7.68 5.00 9.96
C GLY A 126 8.27 5.86 8.84
N VAL A 127 7.74 7.06 8.60
CA VAL A 127 8.13 7.91 7.46
C VAL A 127 9.64 8.21 7.45
N THR A 128 10.23 8.48 8.61
CA THR A 128 11.68 8.74 8.75
C THR A 128 12.55 7.51 8.45
N GLU A 129 11.97 6.30 8.52
CA GLU A 129 12.63 5.05 8.17
C GLU A 129 12.46 4.66 6.70
N GLY A 130 11.78 5.50 5.92
CA GLY A 130 11.47 5.33 4.50
C GLY A 130 10.18 4.58 4.23
N MET A 131 9.30 4.38 5.23
CA MET A 131 7.98 3.80 5.00
C MET A 131 7.04 4.82 4.37
N GLN A 132 6.10 4.30 3.58
CA GLN A 132 5.08 5.08 2.89
C GLN A 132 3.75 4.34 2.99
N HIS A 133 2.66 5.08 3.07
CA HIS A 133 1.31 4.53 3.07
C HIS A 133 0.50 5.18 1.95
N PHE A 134 -0.46 4.44 1.39
CA PHE A 134 -1.16 4.88 0.18
C PHE A 134 -1.83 6.25 0.32
N ASP A 135 -2.56 6.48 1.40
CA ASP A 135 -3.36 7.71 1.55
C ASP A 135 -2.45 8.95 1.64
N GLY A 136 -1.33 8.87 2.38
CA GLY A 136 -0.35 9.95 2.41
C GLY A 136 0.35 10.21 1.07
N GLU A 137 0.68 9.16 0.30
CA GLU A 137 1.23 9.36 -1.05
C GLU A 137 0.20 9.94 -2.02
N ILE A 138 -1.06 9.53 -1.92
CA ILE A 138 -2.16 10.06 -2.72
C ILE A 138 -2.41 11.53 -2.37
N GLU A 139 -2.43 11.88 -1.07
CA GLU A 139 -2.50 13.26 -0.60
C GLU A 139 -1.40 14.12 -1.23
N ARG A 140 -0.14 13.65 -1.15
CA ARG A 140 1.01 14.34 -1.73
C ARG A 140 0.85 14.56 -3.24
N LEU A 141 0.33 13.57 -3.98
CA LEU A 141 0.06 13.67 -5.41
C LEU A 141 -1.08 14.64 -5.75
N ILE A 142 -2.09 14.76 -4.90
CA ILE A 142 -3.17 15.74 -5.06
C ILE A 142 -2.64 17.15 -4.77
N ARG A 143 -1.97 17.35 -3.64
CA ARG A 143 -1.43 18.66 -3.23
C ARG A 143 -0.40 19.21 -4.21
N SER A 144 0.42 18.34 -4.80
CA SER A 144 1.36 18.72 -5.87
C SER A 144 0.69 18.97 -7.23
N GLY A 145 -0.63 18.84 -7.33
CA GLY A 145 -1.38 19.06 -8.56
C GLY A 145 -1.15 18.01 -9.64
N ILE A 146 -0.56 16.86 -9.33
CA ILE A 146 -0.29 15.80 -10.31
C ILE A 146 -1.54 14.96 -10.59
N VAL A 147 -2.36 14.74 -9.57
CA VAL A 147 -3.60 13.93 -9.60
C VAL A 147 -4.80 14.81 -9.21
N GLU A 148 -5.96 14.61 -9.86
CA GLU A 148 -7.19 15.31 -9.45
C GLU A 148 -7.69 14.83 -8.10
N PHE A 149 -8.34 15.72 -7.33
CA PHE A 149 -8.88 15.40 -6.01
C PHE A 149 -9.79 14.16 -6.05
N ASP A 150 -10.81 14.17 -6.91
CA ASP A 150 -11.77 13.05 -7.02
C ASP A 150 -11.10 11.75 -7.50
N THR A 151 -10.10 11.88 -8.38
CA THR A 151 -9.30 10.72 -8.81
C THR A 151 -8.55 10.15 -7.61
N GLY A 152 -7.83 10.97 -6.85
CA GLY A 152 -7.11 10.50 -5.66
C GLY A 152 -8.05 9.85 -4.63
N MET A 153 -9.21 10.45 -4.35
CA MET A 153 -10.21 9.87 -3.45
C MET A 153 -10.66 8.47 -3.89
N SER A 154 -10.91 8.26 -5.18
CA SER A 154 -11.34 6.95 -5.70
C SER A 154 -10.28 5.84 -5.62
N TYR A 155 -9.00 6.19 -5.44
CA TYR A 155 -7.88 5.25 -5.30
C TYR A 155 -7.35 5.15 -3.86
N SER A 156 -7.89 5.95 -2.93
CA SER A 156 -7.50 5.93 -1.52
C SER A 156 -7.94 4.64 -0.83
N THR A 157 -7.17 4.22 0.16
CA THR A 157 -7.52 3.11 1.06
C THR A 157 -8.70 3.51 1.94
N ASN A 158 -8.73 4.74 2.47
CA ASN A 158 -9.89 5.27 3.18
C ASN A 158 -10.22 6.71 2.74
N ALA A 159 -11.13 6.82 1.77
CA ALA A 159 -11.56 8.11 1.22
C ALA A 159 -12.25 9.03 2.24
N GLY A 160 -12.84 8.47 3.29
CA GLY A 160 -13.47 9.26 4.36
C GLY A 160 -12.40 9.96 5.20
N ASN A 161 -11.44 9.19 5.70
CA ASN A 161 -10.34 9.71 6.51
C ASN A 161 -9.46 10.68 5.71
N LEU A 162 -9.07 10.29 4.49
CA LEU A 162 -8.24 11.16 3.65
C LEU A 162 -8.93 12.49 3.34
N ARG A 163 -10.25 12.49 3.11
CA ARG A 163 -11.01 13.74 2.91
C ARG A 163 -10.99 14.63 4.16
N LEU A 164 -11.05 14.05 5.36
CA LEU A 164 -10.94 14.80 6.61
C LEU A 164 -9.52 15.38 6.79
N GLU A 165 -8.49 14.58 6.49
CA GLU A 165 -7.08 15.01 6.51
C GLU A 165 -6.80 16.15 5.51
N MET A 166 -7.57 16.23 4.41
CA MET A 166 -7.46 17.25 3.36
C MET A 166 -8.51 18.38 3.45
N ALA A 167 -9.13 18.60 4.62
CA ALA A 167 -10.15 19.64 4.77
C ALA A 167 -9.61 21.05 4.46
N ASP A 168 -8.38 21.33 4.88
CA ASP A 168 -7.66 22.57 4.60
C ASP A 168 -7.55 22.87 3.10
N PHE A 169 -7.19 21.86 2.31
CA PHE A 169 -7.07 21.97 0.86
C PHE A 169 -8.41 22.27 0.16
N LEU A 170 -9.51 21.76 0.70
CA LEU A 170 -10.85 22.03 0.18
C LEU A 170 -11.29 23.46 0.48
N ASP A 171 -10.96 23.97 1.67
CA ASP A 171 -11.29 25.34 2.07
C ASP A 171 -10.50 26.37 1.24
N GLU A 172 -9.21 26.15 1.00
CA GLU A 172 -8.40 26.99 0.10
C GLU A 172 -9.02 27.09 -1.30
N ARG A 173 -9.43 25.96 -1.89
CA ARG A 173 -10.10 25.93 -3.21
C ARG A 173 -11.45 26.64 -3.23
N ARG A 174 -12.20 26.64 -2.13
CA ARG A 174 -13.47 27.37 -2.02
C ARG A 174 -13.23 28.88 -1.95
N ASN A 175 -12.16 29.30 -1.29
CA ASN A 175 -11.77 30.71 -1.20
C ASN A 175 -11.20 31.26 -2.52
N ASP A 176 -10.51 30.42 -3.30
CA ASP A 176 -9.96 30.79 -4.61
C ASP A 176 -10.99 30.71 -5.76
N ALA A 177 -12.18 30.15 -5.51
CA ALA A 177 -13.24 30.12 -6.52
C ALA A 177 -13.76 31.56 -6.74
N PRO A 178 -13.80 32.07 -7.99
CA PRO A 178 -14.26 33.43 -8.26
C PRO A 178 -15.67 33.61 -7.72
N SER A 179 -15.88 34.64 -6.90
CA SER A 179 -17.21 35.01 -6.43
C SER A 179 -18.06 35.29 -7.66
N SER A 180 -19.02 34.41 -7.96
CA SER A 180 -20.04 34.67 -8.96
C SER A 180 -20.82 35.89 -8.51
N ASN A 181 -20.43 37.07 -8.97
CA ASN A 181 -21.21 38.30 -8.80
C ASN A 181 -22.56 38.04 -9.46
N SER A 182 -23.58 37.81 -8.63
CA SER A 182 -24.97 37.87 -9.03
C SER A 182 -25.32 39.34 -9.28
N SER A 183 -24.96 39.86 -10.45
CA SER A 183 -25.63 41.05 -11.01
C SER A 183 -26.99 40.59 -11.55
N GLY A 184 -27.92 40.34 -10.63
CA GLY A 184 -29.32 40.06 -10.92
C GLY A 184 -30.12 41.35 -10.85
N THR A 185 -30.32 41.94 -12.03
CA THR A 185 -31.23 43.01 -12.43
C THR A 185 -32.35 43.37 -11.44
N GLU A 186 -32.35 44.60 -10.93
CA GLU A 186 -33.55 45.26 -10.39
C GLU A 186 -34.57 45.37 -11.53
N ILE A 187 -35.71 44.70 -11.38
CA ILE A 187 -36.89 44.93 -12.22
C ILE A 187 -37.74 45.94 -11.46
N GLU A 188 -37.65 47.21 -11.86
CA GLU A 188 -38.65 48.22 -11.54
C GLU A 188 -40.00 47.77 -12.10
N ILE A 189 -40.98 47.57 -11.22
CA ILE A 189 -42.38 47.42 -11.60
C ILE A 189 -43.07 48.75 -11.28
N GLU A 190 -43.24 49.60 -12.31
CA GLU A 190 -44.23 50.66 -12.29
C GLU A 190 -45.64 50.04 -12.34
N ARG A 191 -46.46 50.32 -11.32
CA ARG A 191 -47.88 50.68 -11.45
C ARG A 191 -48.45 51.20 -10.13
#